data_AF-A0AAD7LSE8-F1
#
_entry.id   AF-A0AAD7LSE8-F1
#
_cell.length_a   1.000
_cell.length_b   1.000
_cell.length_c   1.000
_cell.angle_alpha   90.00
_cell.angle_beta   90.00
_cell.angle_gamma   90.00
#
_symmetry.space_group_name_H-M   'P 1'
#
loop_
_entity.id
_entity.type
_entity.pdbx_description
1 polymer ?
#
loop_
_entity_poly.entity_id
_entity_poly.type
_entity_poly.pdbx_seq_one_letter_code
_entity_poly.pdbx_strand_id
1 'polypeptide(L)'
;MSHLGGLLFIILFLSRSSAQTATSCTSVTPEISPCLSFVKGGGADANDPSSNCCNGVKDLSGKATTKSDRTAVCNCIKQALSSIGQYDPSRISQLPKACGISLNLPPIDRNTDCSKAMSYHKW
;
A
#
# COMPACT_ATOMS: atom_id res chain seq x y z
N MET A 1 -21.18 41.16 42.84
CA MET A 1 -20.68 41.32 41.46
C MET A 1 -19.52 40.34 41.32
N SER A 2 -19.50 39.25 40.58
CA SER A 2 -20.38 38.64 39.58
C SER A 2 -19.97 37.17 39.53
N HIS A 3 -20.92 36.24 39.70
CA HIS A 3 -20.78 34.86 39.23
C HIS A 3 -21.02 34.88 37.72
N LEU A 4 -20.10 34.39 36.90
CA LEU A 4 -20.22 34.01 35.47
C LEU A 4 -18.77 33.78 34.99
N GLY A 5 -18.34 32.70 34.35
CA GLY A 5 -18.99 31.60 33.67
C GLY A 5 -18.01 31.05 32.62
N GLY A 6 -17.98 29.73 32.41
CA GLY A 6 -17.31 29.04 31.30
C GLY A 6 -15.79 28.87 31.48
N LEU A 7 -15.20 27.69 31.69
CA LEU A 7 -15.41 26.39 31.03
C LEU A 7 -15.40 26.53 29.51
N LEU A 8 -14.21 26.43 28.90
CA LEU A 8 -13.98 25.97 27.52
C LEU A 8 -12.46 25.96 27.21
N PHE A 9 -11.70 25.13 27.92
CA PHE A 9 -10.45 24.62 27.35
C PHE A 9 -10.83 23.56 26.31
N ILE A 10 -11.21 24.00 25.10
CA ILE A 10 -11.31 23.12 23.95
C ILE A 10 -9.89 22.69 23.61
N ILE A 11 -9.46 21.56 24.19
CA ILE A 11 -8.33 20.81 23.68
C ILE A 11 -8.82 20.28 22.33
N LEU A 12 -8.48 20.99 21.25
CA LEU A 12 -8.56 20.48 19.90
C LEU A 12 -7.62 19.28 19.84
N PHE A 13 -8.13 18.10 20.20
CA PHE A 13 -7.61 16.86 19.66
C PHE A 13 -7.79 17.01 18.16
N LEU A 14 -6.72 17.42 17.49
CA LEU A 14 -6.58 17.28 16.06
C LEU A 14 -6.77 15.80 15.79
N SER A 15 -8.02 15.42 15.50
CA SER A 15 -8.33 14.20 14.80
C SER A 15 -7.43 14.27 13.57
N ARG A 16 -6.36 13.48 13.59
CA ARG A 16 -5.53 13.25 12.42
C ARG A 16 -6.44 12.52 11.46
N SER A 17 -7.28 13.26 10.75
CA SER A 17 -8.15 12.76 9.71
C SER A 17 -7.24 11.96 8.80
N SER A 18 -7.41 10.64 8.84
CA SER A 18 -6.75 9.70 7.95
C SER A 18 -7.34 9.86 6.55
N ALA A 19 -7.20 11.05 5.98
CA ALA A 19 -7.47 11.36 4.58
C ALA A 19 -6.23 11.09 3.70
N GLN A 20 -5.19 10.45 4.25
CA GLN A 20 -3.99 10.03 3.51
C GLN A 20 -4.23 8.81 2.59
N THR A 21 -5.40 8.17 2.68
CA THR A 21 -5.74 6.99 1.87
C THR A 21 -6.13 7.37 0.44
N ALA A 22 -6.92 8.42 0.23
CA ALA A 22 -7.40 8.77 -1.11
C ALA A 22 -6.27 9.29 -2.02
N THR A 23 -5.46 10.23 -1.54
CA THR A 23 -4.39 10.86 -2.35
C THR A 23 -3.29 9.87 -2.72
N SER A 24 -2.99 8.92 -1.85
CA SER A 24 -1.97 7.89 -2.12
C SER A 24 -2.46 6.88 -3.16
N CYS A 25 -3.73 6.45 -3.10
CA CYS A 25 -4.22 5.40 -4.00
C CYS A 25 -4.36 5.85 -5.45
N THR A 26 -4.71 7.11 -5.71
CA THR A 26 -4.70 7.68 -7.07
C THR A 26 -3.34 7.58 -7.75
N SER A 27 -2.26 7.60 -6.96
CA SER A 27 -0.88 7.45 -7.46
C SER A 27 -0.33 6.02 -7.36
N VAL A 28 -0.99 5.09 -6.65
CA VAL A 28 -0.50 3.71 -6.45
C VAL A 28 -1.17 2.73 -7.40
N THR A 29 -2.48 2.89 -7.63
CA THR A 29 -3.24 2.05 -8.55
C THR A 29 -2.67 2.00 -9.97
N PRO A 30 -2.29 3.13 -10.63
CA PRO A 30 -1.69 3.05 -11.96
C PRO A 30 -0.36 2.27 -11.98
N GLU A 31 0.42 2.35 -10.90
CA GLU A 31 1.73 1.70 -10.80
C GLU A 31 1.62 0.17 -10.65
N ILE A 32 0.58 -0.32 -9.96
CA ILE A 32 0.37 -1.77 -9.75
C ILE A 32 -0.47 -2.42 -10.87
N SER A 33 -1.25 -1.64 -11.62
CA SER A 33 -2.08 -2.10 -12.75
C SER A 33 -1.33 -2.99 -13.77
N PRO A 34 -0.12 -2.64 -14.25
CA PRO A 34 0.62 -3.50 -15.17
C PRO A 34 1.07 -4.84 -14.56
N CYS A 35 1.02 -4.99 -13.24
CA CYS A 35 1.43 -6.22 -12.55
C CYS A 35 0.29 -7.24 -12.40
N LEU A 36 -0.95 -6.89 -12.74
CA LEU A 36 -2.11 -7.71 -12.42
C LEU A 36 -2.08 -9.11 -13.08
N SER A 37 -1.54 -9.25 -14.29
CA SER A 37 -1.35 -10.55 -14.95
C SER A 37 -0.39 -11.45 -14.16
N PHE A 38 0.75 -10.89 -13.74
CA PHE A 38 1.72 -11.59 -12.89
C PHE A 38 1.09 -11.99 -11.56
N VAL A 39 0.35 -11.09 -10.91
CA VAL A 39 -0.30 -11.34 -9.60
C VAL A 39 -1.37 -12.43 -9.69
N LYS A 40 -2.15 -12.45 -10.78
CA LYS A 40 -3.12 -13.52 -11.05
C LYS A 40 -2.46 -14.86 -11.35
N GLY A 41 -1.22 -14.85 -11.82
CA GLY A 41 -0.48 -16.06 -12.18
C GLY A 41 -0.97 -16.74 -13.45
N GLY A 42 -1.57 -15.97 -14.36
CA GLY A 42 -2.05 -16.46 -15.66
C GLY A 42 -1.54 -15.60 -16.81
N GLY A 43 -1.44 -16.20 -18.00
CA GLY A 43 -0.98 -15.52 -19.22
C GLY A 43 0.54 -15.50 -19.41
N ALA A 44 1.00 -14.73 -20.40
CA ALA A 44 2.42 -14.65 -20.79
C ALA A 44 3.32 -14.15 -19.65
N ASP A 45 2.81 -13.25 -18.82
CA ASP A 45 3.56 -12.60 -17.73
C ASP A 45 3.44 -13.35 -16.39
N ALA A 46 2.97 -14.61 -16.40
CA ALA A 46 2.77 -15.39 -15.17
C ALA A 46 4.08 -15.74 -14.46
N ASN A 47 5.21 -15.72 -15.15
CA ASN A 47 6.52 -16.07 -14.58
C ASN A 47 7.49 -14.88 -14.57
N ASP A 48 7.30 -13.92 -15.48
CA ASP A 48 8.17 -12.76 -15.64
C ASP A 48 7.30 -11.50 -15.72
N PRO A 49 7.43 -10.55 -14.77
CA PRO A 49 6.68 -9.30 -14.83
C PRO A 49 7.16 -8.42 -15.98
N SER A 50 6.24 -7.78 -16.69
CA SER A 50 6.59 -6.81 -17.74
C SER A 50 7.47 -5.68 -17.22
N SER A 51 8.25 -5.04 -18.11
CA SER A 51 9.08 -3.88 -17.74
C SER A 51 8.24 -2.75 -17.11
N ASN A 52 7.01 -2.54 -17.60
CA ASN A 52 6.09 -1.57 -17.03
C ASN A 52 5.66 -1.93 -15.61
N CYS A 53 5.43 -3.21 -15.32
CA CYS A 53 5.18 -3.67 -13.96
C CYS A 53 6.38 -3.37 -13.05
N CYS A 54 7.59 -3.71 -13.48
CA CYS A 54 8.77 -3.49 -12.65
C CYS A 54 9.09 -2.01 -12.42
N ASN A 55 8.85 -1.15 -13.41
CA ASN A 55 8.94 0.29 -13.22
C ASN A 55 7.94 0.79 -12.16
N GLY A 56 6.69 0.33 -12.22
CA GLY A 56 5.70 0.66 -11.21
C GLY A 56 6.08 0.18 -9.79
N VAL A 57 6.60 -1.05 -9.66
CA VAL A 57 7.09 -1.55 -8.37
C VAL A 57 8.25 -0.70 -7.83
N LYS A 58 9.15 -0.25 -8.70
CA LYS A 58 10.26 0.64 -8.33
C LYS A 58 9.77 2.00 -7.84
N ASP A 59 8.80 2.59 -8.54
CA ASP A 59 8.22 3.88 -8.16
C ASP A 59 7.41 3.78 -6.86
N LEU A 60 6.68 2.68 -6.65
CA LEU A 60 6.04 2.38 -5.37
C LEU A 60 7.06 2.24 -4.24
N SER A 61 8.21 1.61 -4.50
CA SER A 61 9.30 1.53 -3.52
C SER A 61 9.83 2.93 -3.16
N GLY A 62 9.95 3.83 -4.13
CA GLY A 62 10.35 5.23 -3.91
C GLY A 62 9.32 6.04 -3.12
N LYS A 63 8.03 5.69 -3.21
CA LYS A 63 6.94 6.32 -2.43
C LYS A 63 6.88 5.77 -1.00
N ALA A 64 7.24 4.51 -0.78
CA ALA A 64 7.08 3.78 0.48
C ALA A 64 8.24 3.98 1.49
N THR A 65 8.70 5.23 1.68
CA THR A 65 9.89 5.50 2.50
C THR A 65 9.63 5.43 4.01
N THR A 66 8.49 5.94 4.48
CA THR A 66 8.14 5.92 5.92
C THR A 66 7.18 4.78 6.26
N LYS A 67 6.97 4.56 7.56
CA LYS A 67 5.90 3.69 8.09
C LYS A 67 4.54 4.03 7.50
N SER A 68 4.23 5.33 7.52
CA SER A 68 2.94 5.85 7.08
C SER A 68 2.74 5.57 5.60
N ASP A 69 3.77 5.82 4.79
CA ASP A 69 3.71 5.60 3.34
C ASP A 69 3.57 4.11 3.00
N ARG A 70 4.34 3.24 3.65
CA ARG A 70 4.21 1.78 3.48
C ARG A 70 2.81 1.28 3.81
N THR A 71 2.24 1.81 4.89
CA THR A 71 0.87 1.47 5.29
C THR A 71 -0.14 1.96 4.26
N ALA A 72 0.04 3.18 3.74
CA ALA A 72 -0.82 3.74 2.70
C ALA A 72 -0.72 2.95 1.39
N VAL A 73 0.49 2.69 0.89
CA VAL A 73 0.75 1.89 -0.32
C VAL A 73 0.15 0.48 -0.18
N CYS A 74 0.37 -0.20 0.95
CA CYS A 74 -0.22 -1.52 1.21
C CYS A 74 -1.75 -1.49 1.13
N ASN A 75 -2.40 -0.51 1.78
CA ASN A 75 -3.85 -0.39 1.75
C ASN A 75 -4.36 -0.10 0.32
N CYS A 76 -3.63 0.70 -0.45
CA CYS A 76 -3.98 0.99 -1.84
C CYS A 76 -3.83 -0.23 -2.76
N ILE A 77 -2.75 -1.00 -2.62
CA ILE A 77 -2.57 -2.26 -3.34
C ILE A 77 -3.71 -3.22 -2.98
N LYS A 78 -4.00 -3.40 -1.69
CA LYS A 78 -5.12 -4.21 -1.22
C LYS A 78 -6.46 -3.80 -1.84
N GLN A 79 -6.72 -2.50 -1.93
CA GLN A 79 -7.92 -1.97 -2.58
C GLN A 79 -7.92 -2.26 -4.09
N ALA A 80 -6.81 -2.03 -4.80
CA ALA A 80 -6.70 -2.33 -6.22
C ALA A 80 -6.94 -3.82 -6.52
N LEU A 81 -6.38 -4.71 -5.70
CA LEU A 81 -6.53 -6.16 -5.83
C LEU A 81 -7.94 -6.66 -5.50
N SER A 82 -8.73 -5.91 -4.72
CA SER A 82 -10.11 -6.30 -4.40
C SER A 82 -11.01 -6.37 -5.65
N SER A 83 -10.63 -5.68 -6.73
CA SER A 83 -11.42 -5.58 -7.96
C SER A 83 -11.03 -6.63 -9.02
N ILE A 84 -9.99 -7.44 -8.81
CA ILE A 84 -9.44 -8.29 -9.88
C ILE A 84 -9.90 -9.75 -9.84
N GLY A 85 -10.65 -10.16 -8.80
CA GLY A 85 -11.09 -11.53 -8.59
C GLY A 85 -10.05 -12.38 -7.83
N GLN A 86 -9.97 -13.68 -8.12
CA GLN A 86 -9.00 -14.57 -7.50
C GLN A 86 -7.56 -14.29 -7.98
N TYR A 87 -6.62 -14.33 -7.06
CA TYR A 87 -5.17 -14.24 -7.29
C TYR A 87 -4.43 -14.94 -6.14
N ASP A 88 -3.12 -15.17 -6.31
CA ASP A 88 -2.27 -15.71 -5.25
C ASP A 88 -1.55 -14.57 -4.52
N PRO A 89 -1.86 -14.31 -3.23
CA PRO A 89 -1.21 -13.27 -2.44
C PRO A 89 0.31 -13.42 -2.34
N SER A 90 0.84 -14.64 -2.47
CA SER A 90 2.27 -14.94 -2.43
C SER A 90 3.02 -14.34 -3.62
N ARG A 91 2.33 -14.07 -4.73
CA ARG A 91 2.91 -13.44 -5.92
C ARG A 91 3.22 -11.96 -5.69
N ILE A 92 2.46 -11.28 -4.83
CA ILE A 92 2.79 -9.90 -4.41
C ILE A 92 4.14 -9.85 -3.72
N SER A 93 4.45 -10.83 -2.87
CA SER A 93 5.75 -10.93 -2.20
C SER A 93 6.90 -11.24 -3.16
N GLN A 94 6.60 -11.89 -4.29
CA GLN A 94 7.58 -12.27 -5.31
C GLN A 94 7.91 -11.13 -6.27
N LEU A 95 6.99 -10.18 -6.48
CA LEU A 95 7.15 -9.06 -7.41
C LEU A 95 8.47 -8.30 -7.26
N PRO A 96 8.88 -7.85 -6.05
CA PRO A 96 10.14 -7.13 -5.91
C PRO A 96 11.34 -7.95 -6.38
N LYS A 97 11.42 -9.22 -5.98
CA LYS A 97 12.51 -10.11 -6.37
C LYS A 97 12.51 -10.38 -7.88
N ALA A 98 11.34 -10.63 -8.46
CA ALA A 98 11.18 -10.84 -9.90
C ALA A 98 11.59 -9.59 -10.70
N CYS A 99 11.42 -8.40 -10.12
CA CYS A 99 11.85 -7.12 -10.70
C CYS A 99 13.27 -6.69 -10.33
N GLY A 100 14.06 -7.53 -9.63
CA GLY A 100 15.43 -7.19 -9.21
C GLY A 100 15.49 -6.08 -8.16
N ILE A 101 14.40 -5.83 -7.43
CA ILE A 101 14.29 -4.81 -6.39
C ILE A 101 14.44 -5.49 -5.02
N SER A 102 15.42 -5.05 -4.24
CA SER A 102 15.59 -5.46 -2.85
C SER A 102 14.58 -4.75 -1.93
N LEU A 103 13.31 -5.15 -2.05
CA LEU A 103 12.21 -4.70 -1.19
C LEU A 103 11.44 -5.92 -0.70
N ASN A 104 11.10 -5.96 0.59
CA ASN A 104 10.26 -7.00 1.14
C ASN A 104 8.80 -6.55 1.23
N LEU A 105 7.99 -6.93 0.24
CA LEU A 105 6.53 -6.78 0.32
C LEU A 105 5.93 -8.01 1.00
N PRO A 106 5.02 -7.84 1.98
CA PRO A 106 4.26 -8.95 2.52
C PRO A 106 3.27 -9.49 1.48
N PRO A 107 2.75 -10.72 1.66
CA PRO A 107 1.60 -11.16 0.90
C PRO A 107 0.41 -10.25 1.22
N ILE A 108 -0.25 -9.75 0.18
CA ILE A 108 -1.39 -8.83 0.31
C ILE A 108 -2.64 -9.55 -0.19
N ASP A 109 -3.59 -9.74 0.71
CA ASP A 109 -4.94 -10.25 0.49
C ASP A 109 -5.98 -9.29 1.11
N ARG A 110 -7.27 -9.53 0.86
CA ARG A 110 -8.39 -8.87 1.56
C ARG A 110 -8.26 -8.89 3.09
N ASN A 111 -7.60 -9.90 3.67
CA ASN A 111 -7.42 -10.03 5.11
C ASN A 111 -6.07 -9.51 5.64
N THR A 112 -5.18 -9.01 4.78
CA THR A 112 -3.88 -8.48 5.20
C THR A 112 -4.04 -7.24 6.07
N ASP A 113 -3.34 -7.25 7.21
CA ASP A 113 -3.20 -6.11 8.13
C ASP A 113 -1.99 -5.25 7.71
N CYS A 114 -2.28 -4.18 6.98
CA CYS A 114 -1.26 -3.25 6.49
C CYS A 114 -0.57 -2.43 7.59
N SER A 115 -1.11 -2.38 8.82
CA SER A 115 -0.45 -1.70 9.95
C SER A 115 0.80 -2.47 10.41
N LYS A 116 0.87 -3.75 10.05
CA LYS A 116 2.00 -4.65 10.30
C LYS A 116 2.97 -4.75 9.13
N ALA A 117 2.80 -3.97 8.06
CA ALA A 117 3.77 -3.83 6.95
C ALA A 117 5.16 -3.29 7.39
N MET A 118 5.31 -3.12 8.70
CA MET A 118 6.41 -2.57 9.47
C MET A 118 7.28 -3.64 10.14
N SER A 119 6.78 -4.88 10.27
CA SER A 119 7.52 -5.93 10.99
C SER A 119 8.62 -6.58 10.14
N TYR A 120 8.65 -6.32 8.83
CA TYR A 120 9.76 -6.71 7.96
C TYR A 120 10.89 -5.68 8.10
N HIS A 121 11.49 -5.68 9.29
CA HIS A 121 12.45 -4.70 9.77
C HIS A 121 13.90 -5.09 9.47
N LYS A 122 14.16 -5.61 8.27
CA LYS A 122 15.53 -5.78 7.80
C LYS A 122 15.68 -5.15 6.43
N TRP A 123 15.96 -3.86 6.48
CA TRP A 123 16.58 -3.09 5.39
C TRP A 123 18.09 -3.31 5.52
#